data_AF-A0A5B0PJ41-F1
#
_entry.id   AF-A0A5B0PJ41-F1
#
_cell.length_a   1.000
_cell.length_b   1.000
_cell.length_c   1.000
_cell.angle_alpha   90.00
_cell.angle_beta   90.00
_cell.angle_gamma   90.00
#
_symmetry.space_group_name_H-M   'P 1'
#
loop_
_entity.id
_entity.type
_entity.pdbx_description
1 polymer ?
#
loop_
_entity_poly.entity_id
_entity_poly.type
_entity_poly.pdbx_seq_one_letter_code
_entity_poly.pdbx_strand_id
1 'polypeptide(L)'
;MLFSMQFWQLLVLVSQLGMIAAVPNQHAVRNSNTAVAFMKGAGGLKGVFVFVPEGNTIKMSIEYSGVPEGQSFAYHIHEKAYTNGNCGSGGGFWNPTRSTMKAPGSCVAHAPGHCASGDLSGKHGKLVGHGAKSTSLRIFDPSLKITGSSQGIIGKTLMIHNAEGTPVACDIIAHKA
;
A
#
# COMPACT_ATOMS: atom_id res chain seq x y z
N MET A 1 -0.23 35.18 80.61
CA MET A 1 -0.29 33.72 80.83
C MET A 1 -1.64 33.22 80.34
N LEU A 2 -1.63 32.03 79.74
CA LEU A 2 -2.74 31.11 79.47
C LEU A 2 -3.44 31.15 78.10
N PHE A 3 -3.16 30.05 77.40
CA PHE A 3 -3.70 29.45 76.19
C PHE A 3 -5.24 29.35 76.16
N SER A 4 -5.81 29.41 74.94
CA SER A 4 -6.77 28.39 74.49
C SER A 4 -6.93 28.46 72.97
N MET A 5 -6.37 27.46 72.29
CA MET A 5 -6.62 27.15 70.88
C MET A 5 -7.89 26.30 70.84
N GLN A 6 -8.88 26.65 70.01
CA GLN A 6 -9.81 25.65 69.48
C GLN A 6 -10.03 25.84 67.98
N PHE A 7 -9.53 24.85 67.26
CA PHE A 7 -9.76 24.56 65.86
C PHE A 7 -11.21 24.11 65.66
N TRP A 8 -11.92 24.75 64.73
CA TRP A 8 -13.08 24.14 64.07
C TRP A 8 -12.73 23.93 62.60
N GLN A 9 -12.59 22.66 62.25
CA GLN A 9 -12.55 22.17 60.88
C GLN A 9 -13.98 22.21 60.32
N LEU A 10 -14.18 22.83 59.16
CA LEU A 10 -15.27 22.43 58.27
C LEU A 10 -14.80 22.55 56.83
N LEU A 11 -15.03 21.45 56.11
CA LEU A 11 -14.51 21.14 54.79
C LEU A 11 -14.94 22.18 53.75
N VAL A 12 -13.98 22.77 53.05
CA VAL A 12 -14.25 23.43 51.77
C VAL A 12 -14.29 22.34 50.71
N LEU A 13 -15.51 22.12 50.19
CA LEU A 13 -15.82 21.23 49.10
C LEU A 13 -14.89 21.47 47.91
N VAL A 14 -14.29 20.38 47.43
CA VAL A 14 -13.45 20.30 46.25
C VAL A 14 -14.28 20.72 45.03
N SER A 15 -14.12 21.98 44.60
CA SER A 15 -14.53 22.43 43.28
C SER A 15 -13.36 22.24 42.31
N GLN A 16 -13.07 20.99 41.96
CA GLN A 16 -12.27 20.73 40.77
C GLN A 16 -13.17 20.94 39.56
N LEU A 17 -13.22 22.18 39.07
CA LEU A 17 -13.49 22.45 37.68
C LEU A 17 -12.35 21.81 36.89
N GLY A 18 -12.54 20.53 36.55
CA GLY A 18 -11.69 19.82 35.63
C GLY A 18 -11.68 20.60 34.33
N MET A 19 -10.54 21.23 34.02
CA MET A 19 -10.27 21.64 32.66
C MET A 19 -10.23 20.35 31.85
N ILE A 20 -11.32 20.08 31.14
CA ILE A 20 -11.28 19.20 29.98
C ILE A 20 -10.38 19.95 29.01
N ALA A 21 -9.07 19.68 29.10
CA ALA A 21 -8.18 19.94 27.99
C ALA A 21 -8.77 19.12 26.85
N ALA A 22 -9.50 19.79 25.95
CA ALA A 22 -9.80 19.25 24.65
C ALA A 22 -8.44 18.93 24.04
N VAL A 23 -8.03 17.68 24.14
CA VAL A 23 -6.92 17.15 23.36
C VAL A 23 -7.31 17.48 21.94
N PRO A 24 -6.60 18.38 21.23
CA PRO A 24 -6.94 18.64 19.86
C PRO A 24 -6.98 17.29 19.17
N ASN A 25 -8.08 17.01 18.47
CA ASN A 25 -8.22 15.85 17.61
C ASN A 25 -7.13 15.97 16.55
N GLN A 26 -5.92 15.58 16.91
CA GLN A 26 -4.86 15.30 15.99
C GLN A 26 -5.38 14.06 15.29
N HIS A 27 -6.09 14.27 14.18
CA HIS A 27 -5.86 13.43 13.02
C HIS A 27 -4.36 13.50 12.80
N ALA A 28 -3.62 12.65 13.52
CA ALA A 28 -2.25 12.39 13.24
C ALA A 28 -2.27 12.05 11.77
N VAL A 29 -1.63 12.88 10.95
CA VAL A 29 -1.16 12.46 9.65
C VAL A 29 -0.30 11.25 9.97
N ARG A 30 -0.90 10.05 9.92
CA ARG A 30 -0.18 8.81 10.04
C ARG A 30 0.70 8.79 8.81
N ASN A 31 1.95 9.24 8.97
CA ASN A 31 3.05 8.75 8.16
C ASN A 31 3.19 7.26 8.49
N SER A 32 2.21 6.49 8.04
CA SER A 32 2.28 5.05 8.02
C SER A 32 3.33 4.76 6.98
N ASN A 33 4.48 4.26 7.43
CA ASN A 33 5.50 3.75 6.53
C ASN A 33 4.97 2.57 5.69
N THR A 34 3.74 2.09 5.93
CA THR A 34 3.06 1.05 5.17
C THR A 34 2.12 1.65 4.13
N ALA A 35 2.11 1.07 2.93
CA ALA A 35 1.12 1.36 1.90
C ALA A 35 0.29 0.12 1.56
N VAL A 36 -0.90 0.33 1.01
CA VAL A 36 -1.86 -0.71 0.66
C VAL A 36 -2.53 -0.42 -0.68
N ALA A 37 -2.95 -1.49 -1.36
CA ALA A 37 -3.86 -1.46 -2.51
C ALA A 37 -4.80 -2.67 -2.43
N PHE A 38 -6.10 -2.43 -2.62
CA PHE A 38 -7.16 -3.44 -2.54
C PHE A 38 -7.93 -3.52 -3.86
N MET A 39 -7.96 -4.70 -4.46
CA MET A 39 -8.53 -4.89 -5.77
C MET A 39 -9.66 -5.92 -5.74
N LYS A 40 -10.72 -5.62 -6.50
CA LYS A 40 -11.76 -6.58 -6.86
C LYS A 40 -11.94 -6.50 -8.38
N GLY A 41 -11.96 -7.65 -9.02
CA GLY A 41 -12.22 -7.79 -10.45
C GLY A 41 -13.35 -8.79 -10.72
N ALA A 42 -13.64 -8.99 -12.00
CA ALA A 42 -14.58 -10.01 -12.44
C ALA A 42 -14.11 -11.43 -12.05
N GLY A 43 -15.01 -12.42 -12.10
CA GLY A 43 -14.67 -13.82 -11.84
C GLY A 43 -14.22 -14.13 -10.41
N GLY A 44 -14.49 -13.22 -9.46
CA GLY A 44 -14.05 -13.38 -8.06
C GLY A 44 -12.59 -13.02 -7.83
N LEU A 45 -11.93 -12.37 -8.79
CA LEU A 45 -10.57 -11.86 -8.64
C LEU A 45 -10.52 -10.88 -7.46
N LYS A 46 -9.64 -11.16 -6.50
CA LYS A 46 -9.34 -10.29 -5.37
C LYS A 46 -7.83 -10.21 -5.21
N GLY A 47 -7.34 -9.04 -4.83
CA GLY A 47 -5.94 -8.82 -4.53
C GLY A 47 -5.78 -7.83 -3.38
N VAL A 48 -4.95 -8.18 -2.41
CA VAL A 48 -4.54 -7.31 -1.31
C VAL A 48 -3.03 -7.23 -1.35
N PHE A 49 -2.51 -6.02 -1.56
CA PHE A 49 -1.08 -5.76 -1.63
C PHE A 49 -0.71 -4.84 -0.47
N VAL A 50 0.22 -5.29 0.37
CA VAL A 50 0.71 -4.54 1.52
C VAL A 50 2.21 -4.32 1.36
N PHE A 51 2.63 -3.06 1.35
CA PHE A 51 4.00 -2.62 1.16
C PHE A 51 4.56 -2.16 2.51
N VAL A 52 5.64 -2.76 2.99
CA VAL A 52 6.25 -2.46 4.28
C VAL A 52 7.77 -2.30 4.10
N PRO A 53 8.40 -1.22 4.62
CA PRO A 53 9.84 -1.09 4.60
C PRO A 53 10.50 -2.17 5.46
N GLU A 54 11.54 -2.78 4.92
CA GLU A 54 12.34 -3.79 5.60
C GLU A 54 13.81 -3.59 5.24
N GLY A 55 14.58 -2.94 6.11
CA GLY A 55 15.93 -2.49 5.80
C GLY A 55 15.92 -1.53 4.60
N ASN A 56 16.72 -1.85 3.57
CA ASN A 56 16.87 -1.04 2.35
C ASN A 56 15.92 -1.47 1.21
N THR A 57 14.91 -2.30 1.51
CA THR A 57 13.96 -2.81 0.52
C THR A 57 12.52 -2.62 1.00
N ILE A 58 11.56 -2.76 0.08
CA ILE A 58 10.14 -2.86 0.42
C ILE A 58 9.73 -4.33 0.32
N LYS A 59 9.25 -4.87 1.44
CA LYS A 59 8.53 -6.14 1.45
C LYS A 59 7.11 -5.90 0.98
N MET A 60 6.72 -6.60 -0.09
CA MET A 60 5.34 -6.73 -0.54
C MET A 60 4.76 -8.05 -0.04
N SER A 61 3.73 -7.97 0.80
CA SER A 61 2.89 -9.13 1.13
C SER A 61 1.65 -9.07 0.25
N ILE A 62 1.45 -10.11 -0.56
CA ILE A 62 0.36 -10.20 -1.53
C ILE A 62 -0.55 -11.34 -1.11
N GLU A 63 -1.84 -11.08 -0.99
CA GLU A 63 -2.87 -12.11 -0.89
C GLU A 63 -3.83 -11.97 -2.07
N TYR A 64 -4.08 -13.05 -2.80
CA TYR A 64 -4.93 -13.00 -3.98
C TYR A 64 -5.73 -14.29 -4.18
N SER A 65 -6.83 -14.18 -4.90
CA SER A 65 -7.70 -15.28 -5.31
C SER A 65 -8.36 -14.95 -6.65
N GLY A 66 -8.96 -15.94 -7.31
CA GLY A 66 -9.78 -15.75 -8.51
C GLY A 66 -8.99 -15.68 -9.82
N VAL A 67 -7.69 -16.01 -9.81
CA VAL A 67 -6.94 -16.25 -11.05
C VAL A 67 -7.28 -17.68 -11.52
N PRO A 68 -7.78 -17.89 -12.75
CA PRO A 68 -8.19 -19.22 -13.23
C PRO A 68 -7.05 -20.23 -13.23
N GLU A 69 -7.31 -21.47 -12.82
CA GLU A 69 -6.32 -22.55 -12.89
C GLU A 69 -5.74 -22.71 -14.30
N GLY A 70 -4.43 -22.96 -14.39
CA GLY A 70 -3.71 -23.03 -15.66
C GLY A 70 -3.39 -21.67 -16.30
N GLN A 71 -3.85 -20.56 -15.73
CA GLN A 71 -3.50 -19.20 -16.17
C GLN A 71 -2.52 -18.52 -15.21
N SER A 72 -1.91 -17.43 -15.68
CA SER A 72 -1.13 -16.54 -14.82
C SER A 72 -1.38 -15.08 -15.20
N PHE A 73 -1.62 -14.25 -14.19
CA PHE A 73 -1.95 -12.84 -14.36
C PHE A 73 -0.75 -11.96 -14.01
N ALA A 74 -0.47 -10.99 -14.87
CA ALA A 74 0.61 -10.03 -14.62
C ALA A 74 0.13 -8.91 -13.70
N TYR A 75 1.05 -8.28 -13.00
CA TYR A 75 0.78 -7.15 -12.11
C TYR A 75 1.91 -6.13 -12.17
N HIS A 76 1.53 -4.86 -12.27
CA HIS A 76 2.46 -3.76 -12.49
C HIS A 76 2.03 -2.50 -11.74
N ILE A 77 2.99 -1.65 -11.39
CA ILE A 77 2.73 -0.27 -10.93
C ILE A 77 2.82 0.65 -12.14
N HIS A 78 1.76 1.41 -12.40
CA HIS A 78 1.65 2.36 -13.48
C HIS A 78 1.91 3.79 -12.99
N GLU A 79 2.41 4.66 -13.86
CA GLU A 79 2.95 5.96 -13.48
C GLU A 79 1.93 6.95 -12.88
N LYS A 80 0.65 6.83 -13.23
CA LYS A 80 -0.45 7.74 -12.84
C LYS A 80 -1.50 7.02 -12.00
N ALA A 81 -2.26 7.80 -11.24
CA ALA A 81 -3.52 7.35 -10.67
C ALA A 81 -4.52 7.06 -11.80
N TYR A 82 -5.27 5.95 -11.68
CA TYR A 82 -6.36 5.67 -12.59
C TYR A 82 -7.52 6.63 -12.30
N THR A 83 -8.35 6.87 -13.31
CA THR A 83 -9.44 7.85 -13.24
C THR A 83 -10.73 7.22 -13.76
N ASN A 84 -11.86 7.67 -13.21
CA ASN A 84 -13.19 7.26 -13.67
C ASN A 84 -13.42 5.74 -13.70
N GLY A 85 -12.78 4.99 -12.79
CA GLY A 85 -12.86 3.52 -12.77
C GLY A 85 -12.15 2.82 -13.93
N ASN A 86 -11.49 3.56 -14.82
CA ASN A 86 -10.77 3.00 -15.96
C ASN A 86 -9.33 2.65 -15.57
N CYS A 87 -9.10 1.38 -15.26
CA CYS A 87 -7.77 0.85 -14.96
C CYS A 87 -6.71 1.19 -16.04
N GLY A 88 -7.10 1.20 -17.32
CA GLY A 88 -6.20 1.53 -18.43
C GLY A 88 -5.68 2.98 -18.45
N SER A 89 -6.25 3.89 -17.66
CA SER A 89 -5.81 5.29 -17.62
C SER A 89 -4.53 5.52 -16.82
N GLY A 90 -3.95 4.47 -16.20
CA GLY A 90 -2.72 4.56 -15.39
C GLY A 90 -1.45 4.92 -16.18
N GLY A 91 -1.50 4.90 -17.52
CA GLY A 91 -0.35 5.20 -18.37
C GLY A 91 0.60 4.01 -18.53
N GLY A 92 1.89 4.27 -18.79
CA GLY A 92 2.90 3.23 -18.88
C GLY A 92 3.33 2.69 -17.51
N PHE A 93 4.27 1.73 -17.50
CA PHE A 93 4.91 1.30 -16.25
C PHE A 93 5.58 2.47 -15.56
N TRP A 94 5.43 2.55 -14.24
CA TRP A 94 6.18 3.49 -13.42
C TRP A 94 7.68 3.18 -13.56
N ASN A 95 8.43 4.14 -14.11
CA ASN A 95 9.83 3.95 -14.48
C ASN A 95 10.69 5.17 -14.09
N PRO A 96 10.89 5.40 -12.78
CA PRO A 96 11.58 6.59 -12.26
C PRO A 96 13.07 6.62 -12.61
N THR A 97 13.67 5.46 -12.88
CA THR A 97 15.08 5.26 -13.26
C THR A 97 15.32 5.30 -14.76
N ARG A 98 14.26 5.48 -15.57
CA ARG A 98 14.32 5.48 -17.05
C ARG A 98 14.96 4.22 -17.62
N SER A 99 14.71 3.08 -16.98
CA SER A 99 15.15 1.77 -17.44
C SER A 99 14.67 1.48 -18.87
N THR A 100 15.48 0.74 -19.64
CA THR A 100 15.22 0.47 -21.06
C THR A 100 14.19 -0.63 -21.28
N MET A 101 14.14 -1.65 -20.41
CA MET A 101 13.13 -2.73 -20.47
C MET A 101 11.84 -2.26 -19.80
N LYS A 102 11.06 -1.46 -20.54
CA LYS A 102 9.81 -0.83 -20.07
C LYS A 102 8.57 -1.29 -20.82
N ALA A 103 8.71 -2.22 -21.76
CA ALA A 103 7.60 -2.82 -22.50
C ALA A 103 7.14 -4.11 -21.81
N PRO A 104 5.85 -4.49 -21.92
CA PRO A 104 5.37 -5.78 -21.41
C PRO A 104 6.22 -6.94 -21.93
N GLY A 105 6.70 -7.80 -21.02
CA GLY A 105 7.52 -8.97 -21.35
C GLY A 105 8.99 -8.66 -21.69
N SER A 106 9.42 -7.39 -21.69
CA SER A 106 10.83 -7.03 -21.96
C SER A 106 11.74 -7.21 -20.75
N CYS A 107 11.19 -7.21 -19.54
CA CYS A 107 11.96 -7.38 -18.31
C CYS A 107 12.48 -8.81 -18.19
N VAL A 108 13.74 -8.92 -17.77
CA VAL A 108 14.43 -10.19 -17.59
C VAL A 108 14.82 -10.32 -16.12
N ALA A 109 14.31 -11.36 -15.45
CA ALA A 109 14.42 -11.53 -14.00
C ALA A 109 15.88 -11.61 -13.48
N HIS A 110 16.83 -12.09 -14.29
CA HIS A 110 18.25 -12.13 -13.92
C HIS A 110 18.97 -10.77 -14.07
N ALA A 111 18.29 -9.76 -14.61
CA ALA A 111 18.82 -8.42 -14.80
C ALA A 111 17.81 -7.34 -14.34
N PRO A 112 17.29 -7.41 -13.10
CA PRO A 112 16.13 -6.63 -12.65
C PRO A 112 16.40 -5.12 -12.62
N GLY A 113 17.66 -4.70 -12.58
CA GLY A 113 18.06 -3.29 -12.67
C GLY A 113 17.77 -2.63 -14.03
N HIS A 114 17.59 -3.42 -15.10
CA HIS A 114 17.22 -2.91 -16.43
C HIS A 114 15.71 -2.88 -16.66
N CYS A 115 14.93 -3.44 -15.75
CA CYS A 115 13.47 -3.41 -15.79
C CYS A 115 12.94 -2.06 -15.30
N ALA A 116 11.79 -1.64 -15.83
CA ALA A 116 11.02 -0.58 -15.21
C ALA A 116 10.71 -0.95 -13.75
N SER A 117 10.86 -0.01 -12.81
CA SER A 117 10.60 -0.27 -11.38
C SER A 117 9.18 -0.78 -11.12
N GLY A 118 8.21 -0.38 -11.93
CA GLY A 118 6.84 -0.84 -11.86
C GLY A 118 6.56 -2.22 -12.49
N ASP A 119 7.51 -2.82 -13.22
CA ASP A 119 7.33 -4.17 -13.78
C ASP A 119 7.60 -5.25 -12.72
N LEU A 120 6.63 -5.44 -11.82
CA LEU A 120 6.76 -6.39 -10.72
C LEU A 120 6.72 -7.84 -11.20
N SER A 121 5.84 -8.16 -12.16
CA SER A 121 5.76 -9.51 -12.74
C SER A 121 7.01 -9.93 -13.50
N GLY A 122 7.64 -9.02 -14.24
CA GLY A 122 8.90 -9.31 -14.92
C GLY A 122 10.04 -9.59 -13.94
N LYS A 123 10.07 -8.89 -12.79
CA LYS A 123 11.10 -9.07 -11.76
C LYS A 123 10.87 -10.28 -10.86
N HIS A 124 9.61 -10.55 -10.50
CA HIS A 124 9.27 -11.47 -9.41
C HIS A 124 8.32 -12.62 -9.80
N GLY A 125 7.96 -12.71 -11.08
CA GLY A 125 6.99 -13.67 -11.58
C GLY A 125 5.54 -13.20 -11.47
N LYS A 126 4.66 -13.85 -12.25
CA LYS A 126 3.22 -13.57 -12.34
C LYS A 126 2.43 -14.21 -11.19
N LEU A 127 1.19 -13.77 -10.98
CA LEU A 127 0.24 -14.44 -10.08
C LEU A 127 -0.27 -15.72 -10.73
N VAL A 128 -0.05 -16.88 -10.11
CA VAL A 128 -0.41 -18.19 -10.66
C VAL A 128 -1.84 -18.56 -10.27
N GLY A 129 -2.58 -19.15 -11.21
CA GLY A 129 -3.97 -19.50 -11.04
C GLY A 129 -4.21 -20.68 -10.10
N HIS A 130 -5.05 -20.44 -9.08
CA HIS A 130 -5.55 -21.45 -8.14
C HIS A 130 -7.08 -21.34 -7.95
N GLY A 131 -7.78 -20.76 -8.94
CA GLY A 131 -9.22 -20.55 -8.88
C GLY A 131 -9.61 -19.67 -7.69
N ALA A 132 -10.67 -20.06 -6.97
CA ALA A 132 -11.17 -19.31 -5.83
C ALA A 132 -10.28 -19.41 -4.56
N LYS A 133 -9.26 -20.28 -4.55
CA LYS A 133 -8.39 -20.47 -3.39
C LYS A 133 -7.53 -19.23 -3.14
N SER A 134 -7.50 -18.74 -1.90
CA SER A 134 -6.58 -17.67 -1.50
C SER A 134 -5.15 -18.17 -1.51
N THR A 135 -4.27 -17.40 -2.14
CA THR A 135 -2.84 -17.65 -2.28
C THR A 135 -2.07 -16.45 -1.75
N SER A 136 -0.95 -16.71 -1.06
CA SER A 136 -0.11 -15.65 -0.50
C SER A 136 1.30 -15.69 -1.06
N LEU A 137 1.87 -14.51 -1.32
CA LEU A 137 3.25 -14.32 -1.76
C LEU A 137 3.94 -13.28 -0.89
N ARG A 138 5.25 -13.44 -0.71
CA ARG A 138 6.14 -12.41 -0.14
C ARG A 138 7.26 -12.12 -1.10
N ILE A 139 7.40 -10.85 -1.44
CA ILE A 139 8.38 -10.35 -2.41
C ILE A 139 9.15 -9.20 -1.76
N PHE A 140 10.42 -9.07 -2.09
CA PHE A 140 11.28 -7.99 -1.64
C PHE A 140 11.77 -7.23 -2.85
N ASP A 141 11.48 -5.93 -2.92
CA ASP A 141 11.84 -5.10 -4.07
C ASP A 141 12.57 -3.82 -3.64
N PRO A 142 13.89 -3.72 -3.91
CA PRO A 142 14.69 -2.57 -3.50
C PRO A 142 14.45 -1.33 -4.37
N SER A 143 13.72 -1.45 -5.49
CA SER A 143 13.42 -0.31 -6.36
C SER A 143 12.21 0.51 -5.90
N LEU A 144 11.43 0.01 -4.94
CA LEU A 144 10.23 0.68 -4.46
C LEU A 144 10.53 1.67 -3.33
N LYS A 145 9.76 2.77 -3.29
CA LYS A 145 9.80 3.75 -2.21
C LYS A 145 8.39 4.17 -1.84
N ILE A 146 8.06 4.16 -0.55
CA ILE A 146 6.73 4.56 -0.06
C ILE A 146 6.72 6.07 0.18
N THR A 147 6.63 6.84 -0.91
CA THR A 147 6.52 8.30 -0.90
C THR A 147 5.57 8.75 -2.01
N GLY A 148 5.00 9.95 -1.89
CA GLY A 148 4.20 10.60 -2.94
C GLY A 148 5.02 11.30 -4.03
N SER A 149 6.35 11.15 -4.02
CA SER A 149 7.23 11.76 -5.03
C SER A 149 7.13 11.01 -6.38
N SER A 150 7.70 11.58 -7.44
CA SER A 150 7.86 10.86 -8.72
C SER A 150 8.68 9.57 -8.60
N GLN A 151 9.51 9.49 -7.56
CA GLN A 151 10.35 8.35 -7.20
C GLN A 151 9.67 7.36 -6.23
N GLY A 152 8.43 7.61 -5.80
CA GLY A 152 7.69 6.71 -4.92
C GLY A 152 6.41 6.16 -5.54
N ILE A 153 5.76 5.25 -4.83
CA ILE A 153 4.59 4.50 -5.32
C ILE A 153 3.25 5.05 -4.82
N ILE A 154 3.24 5.98 -3.85
CA ILE A 154 1.98 6.53 -3.33
C ILE A 154 1.29 7.36 -4.41
N GLY A 155 -0.01 7.16 -4.58
CA GLY A 155 -0.82 7.82 -5.61
C GLY A 155 -0.68 7.20 -7.01
N LYS A 156 0.05 6.09 -7.14
CA LYS A 156 0.20 5.35 -8.39
C LYS A 156 -0.78 4.19 -8.46
N THR A 157 -1.09 3.74 -9.66
CA THR A 157 -2.00 2.62 -9.84
C THR A 157 -1.24 1.31 -9.81
N LEU A 158 -1.66 0.38 -8.95
CA LEU A 158 -1.30 -1.02 -9.09
C LEU A 158 -2.37 -1.69 -9.97
N MET A 159 -1.94 -2.42 -10.99
CA MET A 159 -2.80 -3.04 -11.98
C MET A 159 -2.56 -4.54 -12.04
N ILE A 160 -3.62 -5.33 -12.24
CA ILE A 160 -3.55 -6.73 -12.64
C ILE A 160 -4.04 -6.86 -14.09
N HIS A 161 -3.28 -7.55 -14.92
CA HIS A 161 -3.64 -7.93 -16.29
C HIS A 161 -3.88 -9.43 -16.39
N ASN A 162 -4.87 -9.84 -17.17
CA ASN A 162 -5.07 -11.25 -17.50
C ASN A 162 -3.98 -11.78 -18.45
N ALA A 163 -4.11 -13.05 -18.85
CA ALA A 163 -3.15 -13.71 -19.74
C ALA A 163 -3.04 -13.03 -21.11
N GLU A 164 -4.11 -12.38 -21.57
CA GLU A 164 -4.20 -11.61 -22.82
C GLU A 164 -3.64 -10.18 -22.70
N GLY A 165 -3.19 -9.78 -21.50
CA GLY A 165 -2.66 -8.43 -21.24
C GLY A 165 -3.74 -7.36 -20.99
N THR A 166 -5.00 -7.75 -20.88
CA THR A 166 -6.12 -6.83 -20.58
C THR A 166 -6.14 -6.48 -19.09
N PRO A 167 -6.25 -5.20 -18.70
CA PRO A 167 -6.47 -4.80 -17.31
C PRO A 167 -7.76 -5.39 -16.76
N VAL A 168 -7.69 -6.13 -15.65
CA VAL A 168 -8.86 -6.81 -15.04
C VAL A 168 -9.14 -6.37 -13.60
N ALA A 169 -8.18 -5.76 -12.93
CA ALA A 169 -8.39 -5.13 -11.62
C ALA A 169 -7.32 -4.08 -11.36
N CYS A 170 -7.65 -3.06 -10.56
CA CYS A 170 -6.71 -2.03 -10.19
C CYS A 170 -7.11 -1.32 -8.90
N ASP A 171 -6.12 -0.67 -8.28
CA ASP A 171 -6.36 0.27 -7.19
C ASP A 171 -5.22 1.30 -7.09
N ILE A 172 -5.47 2.42 -6.42
CA ILE A 172 -4.44 3.42 -6.11
C ILE A 172 -3.71 2.98 -4.85
N ILE A 173 -2.39 2.94 -4.91
CA ILE A 173 -1.55 2.67 -3.74
C ILE A 173 -1.61 3.88 -2.80
N ALA A 174 -2.11 3.67 -1.59
CA ALA A 174 -2.26 4.71 -0.58
C ALA A 174 -1.63 4.29 0.75
N HIS A 175 -1.34 5.26 1.62
CA HIS A 175 -0.90 4.95 2.99
C HIS A 175 -1.98 4.16 3.73
N LYS A 176 -1.56 3.15 4.49
CA LYS A 176 -2.48 2.43 5.38
C LYS A 176 -2.93 3.37 6.50
N ALA A 177 -4.24 3.65 6.56
CA ALA A 177 -4.87 4.37 7.65
C ALA A 177 -4.67 3.65 9.00
#